data_AF-A0A1M6PGV2-F1
#
_entry.id   AF-A0A1M6PGV2-F1
#
_cell.length_a   1.000
_cell.length_b   1.000
_cell.length_c   1.000
_cell.angle_alpha   90.00
_cell.angle_beta   90.00
_cell.angle_gamma   90.00
#
_symmetry.space_group_name_H-M   'P 1'
#
loop_
_entity.id
_entity.type
_entity.pdbx_description
1 polymer ?
#
loop_
_entity_poly.entity_id
_entity_poly.type
_entity_poly.pdbx_seq_one_letter_code
_entity_poly.pdbx_strand_id
1 'polypeptide(L)' 'EKAWMHSLEKVMLAEEVPAANPIQCGNYRDLSLFGAKEYAREVLEKLQRKYL' A
#
# COMPACT_ATOMS: atom_id res chain seq x y z
N GLU A 1 2.51 -4.59 16.14
CA GLU A 1 2.49 -3.41 15.23
C GLU A 1 3.63 -3.40 14.21
N LYS A 2 4.84 -3.88 14.55
CA LYS A 2 5.97 -4.02 13.59
C LYS A 2 5.63 -4.67 12.24
N ALA A 3 4.89 -5.78 12.24
CA ALA A 3 4.49 -6.46 11.01
C ALA A 3 3.64 -5.58 10.08
N TRP A 4 2.79 -4.72 10.64
CA TRP A 4 1.95 -3.82 9.85
C TRP A 4 2.78 -2.68 9.25
N MET A 5 3.64 -2.03 10.06
CA MET A 5 4.55 -1.00 9.55
C MET A 5 5.41 -1.53 8.41
N HIS A 6 5.95 -2.75 8.55
CA HIS A 6 6.73 -3.40 7.50
C HIS A 6 5.93 -3.68 6.22
N SER A 7 4.66 -4.07 6.34
CA SER A 7 3.79 -4.23 5.16
C SER A 7 3.54 -2.91 4.43
N LEU A 8 3.37 -1.80 5.16
CA LEU A 8 3.18 -0.47 4.56
C LEU A 8 4.45 0.03 3.87
N GLU A 9 5.62 -0.23 4.45
CA GLU A 9 6.93 0.05 3.81
C GLU A 9 7.06 -0.67 2.46
N LYS A 10 6.60 -1.92 2.37
CA LYS A 10 6.57 -2.65 1.08
C LYS A 10 5.65 -1.99 0.05
N VAL A 11 4.49 -1.47 0.47
CA VAL A 11 3.59 -0.71 -0.42
C VAL A 11 4.28 0.55 -0.94
N MET A 12 5.05 1.25 -0.10
CA MET A 12 5.81 2.44 -0.52
C MET A 12 6.84 2.13 -1.61
N LEU A 13 7.44 0.93 -1.55
CA LEU A 13 8.46 0.47 -2.49
C LEU A 13 7.88 -0.16 -3.78
N ALA A 14 6.58 -0.47 -3.83
CA ALA A 14 5.98 -1.15 -4.98
C ALA A 14 6.04 -0.27 -6.25
N GLU A 15 6.38 -0.85 -7.40
CA GLU A 15 6.42 -0.15 -8.69
C GLU A 15 5.12 -0.33 -9.50
N GLU A 16 4.33 -1.35 -9.18
CA GLU A 16 3.06 -1.67 -9.82
C GLU A 16 2.04 -2.21 -8.82
N VAL A 17 0.76 -2.22 -9.22
CA VAL A 17 -0.28 -2.95 -8.48
C VAL A 17 -0.26 -4.40 -8.98
N PRO A 18 0.03 -5.39 -8.12
CA PRO A 18 0.05 -6.78 -8.53
C PRO A 18 -1.35 -7.21 -8.99
N ALA A 19 -1.41 -8.09 -10.00
CA ALA A 19 -2.67 -8.63 -10.52
C ALA A 19 -3.65 -7.58 -11.09
N ALA A 20 -3.16 -6.41 -11.52
CA ALA A 20 -3.94 -5.38 -12.21
C ALA A 20 -4.29 -5.75 -13.66
N ASN A 21 -4.95 -6.90 -13.86
CA ASN A 21 -5.37 -7.39 -15.18
C ASN A 21 -6.74 -8.11 -15.10
N PRO A 22 -7.43 -8.29 -16.25
CA PRO A 22 -8.77 -8.87 -16.28
C PRO A 22 -8.87 -10.33 -15.82
N ILE A 23 -7.75 -11.06 -15.82
CA ILE A 23 -7.72 -12.49 -15.45
C ILE A 23 -7.77 -12.63 -13.92
N GLN A 24 -7.11 -11.71 -13.21
CA GLN A 24 -6.86 -11.84 -11.77
C GLN A 24 -7.66 -10.85 -10.90
N CYS A 25 -8.21 -9.78 -11.49
CA CYS A 25 -9.00 -8.78 -10.77
C CYS A 25 -10.26 -8.40 -11.55
N GLY A 26 -11.43 -8.59 -10.92
CA GLY A 26 -12.73 -8.27 -11.53
C GLY A 26 -12.97 -6.78 -11.79
N ASN A 27 -12.22 -5.90 -11.12
CA ASN A 27 -12.28 -4.45 -11.28
C ASN A 27 -10.90 -3.83 -11.58
N TYR A 28 -10.07 -4.52 -12.36
CA TYR A 28 -8.66 -4.18 -12.60
C TYR A 28 -8.41 -2.76 -13.17
N ARG A 29 -9.46 -2.09 -13.69
CA ARG A 29 -9.36 -0.73 -14.24
C ARG A 29 -9.45 0.36 -13.18
N ASP A 30 -9.90 0.02 -11.98
CA ASP A 30 -10.12 0.97 -10.89
C ASP A 30 -9.10 0.75 -9.77
N LEU A 31 -7.84 0.98 -10.10
CA LEU A 31 -6.70 0.78 -9.20
C LEU A 31 -5.79 2.00 -9.29
N SER A 32 -5.21 2.42 -8.17
CA SER A 32 -4.26 3.54 -8.11
C SER A 32 -3.11 3.22 -7.18
N LEU A 33 -1.94 2.92 -7.74
CA LEU A 33 -0.72 2.73 -6.96
C LEU A 33 -0.35 4.02 -6.22
N PHE A 34 -0.50 5.17 -6.88
CA PHE A 34 -0.27 6.48 -6.28
C PHE A 34 -1.14 6.66 -5.03
N GLY A 35 -2.45 6.49 -5.15
CA GLY A 35 -3.36 6.64 -4.01
C GLY A 35 -3.04 5.66 -2.88
N ALA A 36 -2.74 4.40 -3.21
CA ALA A 36 -2.33 3.40 -2.22
C ALA A 36 -1.07 3.83 -1.44
N LYS A 37 -0.07 4.41 -2.11
CA LYS A 37 1.13 4.94 -1.47
C LYS A 37 0.83 6.16 -0.58
N GLU A 38 -0.05 7.06 -1.00
CA GLU A 38 -0.44 8.22 -0.18
C GLU A 38 -1.05 7.78 1.15
N TYR A 39 -2.03 6.86 1.12
CA TYR A 39 -2.64 6.32 2.33
C TYR A 39 -1.66 5.51 3.18
N ALA A 40 -0.81 4.69 2.54
CA ALA A 40 0.20 3.91 3.26
C ALA A 40 1.17 4.82 4.02
N ARG A 41 1.61 5.93 3.40
CA ARG A 41 2.47 6.93 4.05
C ARG A 41 1.80 7.55 5.27
N GLU A 42 0.57 8.04 5.12
CA GLU A 42 -0.16 8.70 6.22
C GLU A 42 -0.31 7.76 7.43
N VAL A 43 -0.69 6.50 7.19
CA VAL A 43 -0.87 5.50 8.24
C VAL A 43 0.47 5.13 8.87
N LEU A 44 1.52 4.91 8.05
CA LEU A 44 2.85 4.57 8.54
C LEU A 44 3.41 5.66 9.47
N GLU A 45 3.30 6.93 9.09
CA GLU A 45 3.74 8.06 9.93
C GLU A 45 3.00 8.11 11.28
N LYS A 46 1.68 7.84 11.29
CA LYS A 46 0.91 7.79 12.54
C LYS A 46 1.30 6.61 13.42
N LEU A 47 1.56 5.44 12.83
CA LEU A 47 2.00 4.25 13.56
C LEU A 47 3.40 4.46 14.16
N GLN A 48 4.33 5.01 13.38
CA GLN A 48 5.67 5.34 13.84
C GLN A 48 5.62 6.33 15.01
N ARG A 49 4.87 7.44 14.89
CA ARG A 49 4.70 8.41 15.98
C ARG A 49 4.10 7.83 17.27
N LYS A 50 3.31 6.76 17.17
CA LYS A 50 2.60 6.18 18.33
C LYS A 50 3.41 5.08 19.04
N TYR A 51 4.21 4.32 18.28
CA TYR A 51 4.79 3.06 18.76
C TYR A 51 6.31 2.98 18.65
N LEU A 52 6.98 3.99 18.06
CA LEU A 52 8.42 4.21 18.12
C LEU A 52 8.71 5.41 19.04
#